data_AF-A0A9I3K5D4-F1
#
_entry.id   AF-A0A9I3K5D4-F1
#
_cell.length_a   1.000
_cell.length_b   1.000
_cell.length_c   1.000
_cell.angle_alpha   90.00
_cell.angle_beta   90.00
_cell.angle_gamma   90.00
#
_symmetry.space_group_name_H-M   'P 1'
#
loop_
_entity.id
_entity.type
_entity.pdbx_description
1 polymer ?
#
loop_
_entity_poly.entity_id
_entity_poly.type
_entity_poly.pdbx_seq_one_letter_code
_entity_poly.pdbx_strand_id
1 'polypeptide(L)'
;MADINTRFRGLLQRPYEPTFVPKNNGQLYYDVPDSYLTDHYRPFGAALQNRFGTNAQTRIPLPNITAPDLAYADVVGRRGGFSVFQPSHQRVAGQLIEEFLNQPNPDSLTAIAVFVRDRVNGPLFQYALSVALMHRTDTRDVEIPSFLELFPDRYIDPAVFPQLREEGTLVDQGDRRAIEIPMNFTASDRVDEQRLAYWR
;
A
#
# COMPACT_ATOMS: atom_id res chain seq x y z
N MET A 1 -0.19 1.15 23.58
CA MET A 1 0.35 0.59 22.32
C MET A 1 -0.70 0.78 21.24
N ALA A 2 -0.31 1.15 20.03
CA ALA A 2 -1.26 1.25 18.91
C ALA A 2 -1.89 -0.14 18.66
N ASP A 3 -3.20 -0.15 18.43
CA ASP A 3 -3.95 -1.35 18.12
C ASP A 3 -3.41 -2.04 16.84
N ILE A 4 -3.49 -3.37 16.79
CA ILE A 4 -2.93 -4.19 15.71
C ILE A 4 -3.61 -3.90 14.37
N ASN A 5 -4.91 -3.65 14.38
CA ASN A 5 -5.66 -3.28 13.16
C ASN A 5 -5.18 -1.93 12.64
N THR A 6 -5.06 -0.93 13.52
CA THR A 6 -4.54 0.41 13.16
C THR A 6 -3.14 0.32 12.54
N ARG A 7 -2.29 -0.52 13.13
CA ARG A 7 -0.91 -0.71 12.70
C ARG A 7 -0.79 -1.32 11.31
N PHE A 8 -1.55 -2.35 10.98
CA PHE A 8 -1.46 -2.97 9.65
C PHE A 8 -2.26 -2.21 8.59
N ARG A 9 -3.40 -1.59 8.94
CA ARG A 9 -4.10 -0.65 8.04
C ARG A 9 -3.23 0.53 7.63
N GLY A 10 -2.30 0.98 8.47
CA GLY A 10 -1.29 1.97 8.10
C GLY A 10 -0.39 1.55 6.93
N LEU A 11 -0.13 0.25 6.78
CA LEU A 11 0.66 -0.33 5.69
C LEU A 11 -0.21 -0.64 4.47
N LEU A 12 -1.46 -1.03 4.71
CA LEU A 12 -2.48 -1.32 3.71
C LEU A 12 -3.20 -0.05 3.23
N GLN A 13 -2.45 0.98 2.88
CA GLN A 13 -2.99 2.18 2.23
C GLN A 13 -1.92 2.85 1.38
N ARG A 14 -2.36 3.66 0.42
CA ARG A 14 -1.51 4.51 -0.44
C ARG A 14 -0.19 3.83 -0.83
N PRO A 15 -0.23 2.72 -1.59
CA PRO A 15 0.86 1.76 -1.71
C PRO A 15 2.20 2.36 -2.15
N TYR A 16 2.18 3.47 -2.88
CA TYR A 16 3.38 4.11 -3.40
C TYR A 16 3.93 5.25 -2.54
N GLU A 17 3.16 5.74 -1.55
CA GLU A 17 3.61 6.74 -0.58
C GLU A 17 4.51 6.09 0.47
N PRO A 18 5.75 6.56 0.69
CA PRO A 18 6.69 5.92 1.61
C PRO A 18 6.20 5.81 3.06
N THR A 19 6.73 4.86 3.82
CA THR A 19 6.32 4.56 5.20
C THR A 19 6.63 5.69 6.19
N PHE A 20 7.69 6.48 5.95
CA PHE A 20 8.05 7.65 6.75
C PHE A 20 7.09 8.85 6.59
N VAL A 21 6.09 8.76 5.72
CA VAL A 21 5.04 9.79 5.61
C VAL A 21 3.86 9.42 6.50
N PRO A 22 3.17 10.38 7.17
CA PRO A 22 2.04 10.06 8.04
C PRO A 22 0.90 9.36 7.29
N LYS A 23 0.29 8.38 7.95
CA LYS A 23 -0.82 7.55 7.48
C LYS A 23 -2.11 7.95 8.19
N ASN A 24 -3.26 7.46 7.71
CA ASN A 24 -4.57 7.79 8.27
C ASN A 24 -4.79 9.30 8.41
N ASN A 25 -4.56 10.06 7.33
CA ASN A 25 -4.71 11.52 7.29
C ASN A 25 -3.88 12.26 8.37
N GLY A 26 -2.68 11.77 8.69
CA GLY A 26 -1.79 12.39 9.66
C GLY A 26 -1.89 11.84 11.08
N GLN A 27 -2.81 10.90 11.34
CA GLN A 27 -3.02 10.37 12.68
C GLN A 27 -2.01 9.30 13.09
N LEU A 28 -1.48 8.56 12.11
CA LEU A 28 -0.59 7.42 12.36
C LEU A 28 0.80 7.68 11.78
N TYR A 29 1.86 7.46 12.56
CA TYR A 29 3.24 7.61 12.12
C TYR A 29 4.10 6.44 12.59
N TYR A 30 4.93 5.90 11.69
CA TYR A 30 5.95 4.91 12.05
C TYR A 30 7.25 5.65 12.34
N ASP A 31 7.80 5.47 13.53
CA ASP A 31 9.12 6.00 13.85
C ASP A 31 10.18 5.08 13.21
N VAL A 32 10.43 5.31 11.92
CA VAL A 32 11.38 4.53 11.12
C VAL A 32 12.82 4.97 11.41
N PRO A 33 13.71 4.03 11.78
CA PRO A 33 15.15 4.29 11.84
C PRO A 33 15.75 4.62 10.47
N ASP A 34 16.90 5.30 10.44
CA ASP A 34 17.60 5.64 9.18
C ASP A 34 17.96 4.40 8.33
N SER A 35 18.15 3.24 8.96
CA SER A 35 18.41 1.95 8.29
C SER A 35 17.23 1.49 7.43
N TYR A 36 16.01 1.95 7.72
CA TYR A 36 14.80 1.63 6.97
C TYR A 36 14.63 2.53 5.76
N LEU A 37 15.30 3.68 5.69
CA LEU A 37 15.24 4.55 4.54
C LEU A 37 15.95 3.89 3.35
N THR A 38 15.33 3.97 2.17
CA THR A 38 15.96 3.56 0.93
C THR A 38 17.14 4.49 0.62
N ASP A 39 18.08 4.04 -0.21
CA ASP A 39 19.31 4.78 -0.49
C ASP A 39 19.05 6.21 -1.00
N HIS A 40 17.95 6.39 -1.74
CA HIS A 40 17.53 7.70 -2.23
C HIS A 40 17.14 8.69 -1.12
N TYR A 41 16.48 8.22 -0.05
CA TYR A 41 15.96 9.07 1.03
C TYR A 41 16.89 9.14 2.24
N ARG A 42 17.84 8.21 2.38
CA ARG A 42 18.78 8.16 3.52
C ARG A 42 19.53 9.48 3.76
N PRO A 43 20.03 10.21 2.74
CA PRO A 43 20.70 11.50 2.95
C PRO A 43 19.80 12.59 3.56
N PHE A 44 18.48 12.43 3.46
CA PHE A 44 17.49 13.41 3.92
C PHE A 44 16.77 12.99 5.20
N GLY A 45 17.21 11.93 5.88
CA GLY A 45 16.51 11.32 7.03
C GLY A 45 16.09 12.34 8.11
N ALA A 46 17.04 13.14 8.60
CA ALA A 46 16.76 14.16 9.61
C ALA A 46 15.72 15.21 9.13
N ALA A 47 15.81 15.65 7.88
CA ALA A 47 14.87 16.62 7.31
C ALA A 47 13.46 16.01 7.14
N LEU A 48 13.38 14.75 6.70
CA LEU A 48 12.11 14.03 6.56
C LEU A 48 11.46 13.80 7.93
N GLN A 49 12.24 13.40 8.94
CA GLN A 49 11.75 13.21 10.31
C GLN A 49 11.23 14.51 10.92
N ASN A 50 11.92 15.64 10.71
CA ASN A 50 11.44 16.95 11.16
C ASN A 50 10.17 17.40 10.44
N ARG A 51 10.02 17.06 9.15
CA ARG A 51 8.86 17.46 8.35
C ARG A 51 7.62 16.60 8.62
N PHE A 52 7.80 15.30 8.77
CA PHE A 52 6.71 14.32 8.80
C PHE A 52 6.49 13.70 10.19
N GLY A 53 7.49 13.72 11.06
CA GLY A 53 7.41 13.15 12.40
C GLY A 53 6.76 14.05 13.44
N THR A 54 6.40 15.29 13.08
CA THR A 54 5.74 16.24 13.98
C THR A 54 4.22 16.08 13.93
N ASN A 55 3.55 16.05 15.09
CA ASN A 55 2.09 16.11 15.26
C ASN A 55 1.27 14.83 14.97
N ALA A 56 1.91 13.66 14.88
CA ALA A 56 1.16 12.40 14.79
C ALA A 56 0.53 12.03 16.15
N GLN A 57 -0.76 11.67 16.13
CA GLN A 57 -1.50 11.26 17.34
C GLN A 57 -1.01 9.92 17.87
N THR A 58 -0.79 8.96 16.96
CA THR A 58 -0.33 7.61 17.26
C THR A 58 1.03 7.38 16.61
N ARG A 59 2.02 7.02 17.42
CA ARG A 59 3.37 6.67 16.96
C ARG A 59 3.65 5.19 17.19
N ILE A 60 4.20 4.54 16.19
CA ILE A 60 4.63 3.14 16.25
C ILE A 60 6.16 3.14 16.25
N PRO A 61 6.79 2.93 17.42
CA PRO A 61 8.24 2.80 17.49
C PRO A 61 8.68 1.50 16.80
N LEU A 62 9.69 1.59 15.94
CA LEU A 62 10.25 0.43 15.26
C LEU A 62 11.65 0.11 15.77
N PRO A 63 11.94 -1.18 16.03
CA PRO A 63 13.28 -1.59 16.41
C PRO A 63 14.23 -1.52 15.20
N ASN A 64 15.53 -1.43 15.47
CA ASN A 64 16.51 -1.79 14.45
C ASN A 64 16.41 -3.30 14.18
N ILE A 65 16.39 -3.66 12.90
CA ILE A 65 16.35 -5.06 12.45
C ILE A 65 17.58 -5.36 11.62
N THR A 66 17.93 -6.65 11.53
CA THR A 66 18.78 -7.14 10.46
C THR A 66 17.99 -7.09 9.17
N ALA A 67 18.48 -6.39 8.16
CA ALA A 67 17.80 -6.27 6.88
C ALA A 67 17.65 -7.66 6.23
N PRO A 68 16.43 -8.10 5.87
CA PRO A 68 16.26 -9.29 5.05
C PRO A 68 16.85 -9.07 3.66
N ASP A 69 17.36 -10.14 3.04
CA ASP A 69 17.75 -10.10 1.64
C ASP A 69 16.49 -10.06 0.77
N LEU A 70 16.33 -8.99 -0.01
CA LEU A 70 15.19 -8.76 -0.90
C LEU A 70 15.55 -8.85 -2.38
N ALA A 71 16.77 -9.27 -2.74
CA ALA A 71 17.23 -9.36 -4.12
C ALA A 71 16.32 -10.26 -4.97
N TYR A 72 15.67 -11.26 -4.36
CA TYR A 72 14.70 -12.12 -5.04
C TYR A 72 13.49 -11.34 -5.58
N ALA A 73 13.11 -10.22 -4.96
CA ALA A 73 11.94 -9.43 -5.34
C ALA A 73 12.20 -8.47 -6.52
N ASP A 74 13.46 -8.27 -6.92
CA ASP A 74 13.85 -7.36 -8.01
C ASP A 74 13.34 -7.81 -9.40
N VAL A 75 12.81 -9.03 -9.49
CA VAL A 75 12.10 -9.57 -10.68
C VAL A 75 10.99 -8.62 -11.16
N VAL A 76 10.38 -7.86 -10.24
CA VAL A 76 9.36 -6.86 -10.56
C VAL A 76 9.70 -5.53 -9.90
N GLY A 77 9.96 -4.50 -10.71
CA GLY A 77 10.32 -3.18 -10.19
C GLY A 77 9.21 -2.57 -9.31
N ARG A 78 9.57 -1.65 -8.40
CA ARG A 78 8.65 -1.04 -7.41
C ARG A 78 7.33 -0.53 -8.00
N ARG A 79 7.37 0.05 -9.21
CA ARG A 79 6.24 0.61 -9.95
C ARG A 79 5.82 -0.22 -11.18
N GLY A 80 6.37 -1.43 -11.33
CA GLY A 80 6.08 -2.33 -12.44
C GLY A 80 4.73 -3.03 -12.32
N GLY A 81 4.29 -3.63 -13.43
CA GLY A 81 3.07 -4.45 -13.47
C GLY A 81 3.29 -5.81 -12.80
N PHE A 82 2.56 -6.07 -11.72
CA PHE A 82 2.51 -7.38 -11.06
C PHE A 82 1.27 -8.16 -11.49
N SER A 83 1.46 -9.46 -11.73
CA SER A 83 0.41 -10.39 -12.13
C SER A 83 0.66 -11.75 -11.48
N VAL A 84 -0.35 -12.26 -10.78
CA VAL A 84 -0.33 -13.61 -10.17
C VAL A 84 -0.37 -14.72 -11.21
N PHE A 85 -0.57 -14.43 -12.50
CA PHE A 85 -0.52 -15.43 -13.57
C PHE A 85 0.88 -15.63 -14.13
N GLN A 86 1.83 -14.74 -13.81
CA GLN A 86 3.20 -14.85 -14.26
C GLN A 86 3.99 -15.75 -13.28
N PRO A 87 4.58 -16.88 -13.72
CA PRO A 87 5.25 -17.82 -12.81
C PRO A 87 6.39 -17.20 -11.98
N SER A 88 7.15 -16.26 -12.56
CA SER A 88 8.21 -15.56 -11.83
C SER A 88 7.66 -14.67 -10.72
N HIS A 89 6.51 -14.02 -10.95
CA HIS A 89 5.82 -13.20 -9.95
C HIS A 89 5.19 -14.05 -8.83
N GLN A 90 4.62 -15.21 -9.16
CA GLN A 90 4.10 -16.17 -8.17
C GLN A 90 5.20 -16.61 -7.22
N ARG A 91 6.39 -16.94 -7.74
CA ARG A 91 7.53 -17.39 -6.92
C ARG A 91 7.96 -16.33 -5.92
N VAL A 92 8.14 -15.08 -6.35
CA VAL A 92 8.56 -13.99 -5.44
C VAL A 92 7.46 -13.62 -4.46
N ALA A 93 6.19 -13.73 -4.83
CA ALA A 93 5.06 -13.56 -3.92
C ALA A 93 5.05 -14.64 -2.83
N GLY A 94 5.27 -15.90 -3.20
CA GLY A 94 5.36 -17.01 -2.24
C GLY A 94 6.49 -16.81 -1.23
N GLN A 95 7.69 -16.42 -1.68
CA GLN A 95 8.83 -16.14 -0.80
C GLN A 95 8.54 -14.97 0.15
N LEU A 96 7.91 -13.90 -0.34
CA LEU A 96 7.58 -12.77 0.52
C LEU A 96 6.46 -13.10 1.54
N ILE A 97 5.49 -13.92 1.14
CA ILE A 97 4.46 -14.45 2.06
C ILE A 97 5.11 -15.29 3.16
N GLU A 98 6.02 -16.20 2.78
CA GLU A 98 6.75 -17.05 3.72
C GLU A 98 7.58 -16.21 4.71
N GLU A 99 8.28 -15.17 4.24
CA GLU A 99 9.01 -14.22 5.09
C GLU A 99 8.09 -13.58 6.15
N PHE A 100 6.86 -13.19 5.78
CA PHE A 100 5.88 -12.63 6.70
C PHE A 100 5.24 -13.67 7.64
N LEU A 101 4.97 -14.88 7.17
CA LEU A 101 4.43 -15.96 7.98
C LEU A 101 5.44 -16.44 9.05
N ASN A 102 6.73 -16.44 8.71
CA ASN A 102 7.80 -16.90 9.59
C ASN A 102 8.12 -15.93 10.74
N GLN A 103 7.55 -14.73 10.74
CA GLN A 103 7.79 -13.76 11.83
C GLN A 103 7.18 -14.26 13.14
N PRO A 104 7.90 -14.16 14.27
CA PRO A 104 7.49 -14.80 15.52
C PRO A 104 6.26 -14.15 16.17
N ASN A 105 6.00 -12.87 15.89
CA ASN A 105 4.90 -12.11 16.48
C ASN A 105 4.54 -10.89 15.61
N PRO A 106 3.40 -10.23 15.88
CA PRO A 106 2.95 -9.09 15.08
C PRO A 106 3.90 -7.89 15.11
N ASP A 107 4.65 -7.68 16.21
CA ASP A 107 5.63 -6.59 16.31
C ASP A 107 6.79 -6.80 15.33
N SER A 108 7.34 -8.02 15.28
CA SER A 108 8.41 -8.39 14.35
C SER A 108 7.92 -8.35 12.90
N LEU A 109 6.69 -8.83 12.66
CA LEU A 109 6.03 -8.72 11.35
C LEU A 109 5.88 -7.26 10.92
N THR A 110 5.51 -6.36 11.83
CA THR A 110 5.38 -4.94 11.52
C THR A 110 6.72 -4.36 11.10
N ALA A 111 7.79 -4.62 11.86
CA ALA A 111 9.11 -4.10 11.56
C ALA A 111 9.59 -4.55 10.16
N ILE A 112 9.47 -5.85 9.87
CA ILE A 112 9.83 -6.41 8.56
C ILE A 112 8.92 -5.84 7.45
N ALA A 113 7.61 -5.78 7.66
CA ALA A 113 6.68 -5.25 6.66
C ALA A 113 6.95 -3.77 6.35
N VAL A 114 7.23 -2.93 7.36
CA VAL A 114 7.61 -1.52 7.15
C VAL A 114 8.90 -1.42 6.34
N PHE A 115 9.92 -2.22 6.67
CA PHE A 115 11.18 -2.23 5.93
C PHE A 115 11.01 -2.63 4.46
N VAL A 116 10.22 -3.68 4.21
CA VAL A 116 10.00 -4.23 2.87
C VAL A 116 9.15 -3.29 2.00
N ARG A 117 8.12 -2.64 2.57
CA ARG A 117 7.08 -1.90 1.83
C ARG A 117 7.62 -0.89 0.83
N ASP A 118 8.68 -0.17 1.18
CA ASP A 118 9.23 0.88 0.33
C ASP A 118 10.24 0.38 -0.71
N ARG A 119 10.64 -0.89 -0.64
CA ARG A 119 11.68 -1.50 -1.48
C ARG A 119 11.11 -2.40 -2.57
N VAL A 120 10.01 -3.08 -2.31
CA VAL A 120 9.41 -4.05 -3.25
C VAL A 120 8.26 -3.45 -4.05
N ASN A 121 7.78 -4.19 -5.06
CA ASN A 121 6.62 -3.80 -5.85
C ASN A 121 5.35 -3.58 -5.01
N GLY A 122 4.62 -2.48 -5.29
CA GLY A 122 3.44 -2.07 -4.53
C GLY A 122 2.36 -3.17 -4.46
N PRO A 123 1.81 -3.61 -5.61
CA PRO A 123 0.85 -4.72 -5.63
C PRO A 123 1.37 -6.03 -5.04
N LEU A 124 2.63 -6.39 -5.28
CA LEU A 124 3.28 -7.58 -4.69
C LEU A 124 3.26 -7.51 -3.16
N PHE A 125 3.67 -6.37 -2.58
CA PHE A 125 3.66 -6.16 -1.13
C PHE A 125 2.26 -6.26 -0.55
N GLN A 126 1.29 -5.53 -1.13
CA GLN A 126 -0.08 -5.51 -0.65
C GLN A 126 -0.69 -6.93 -0.69
N TYR A 127 -0.49 -7.65 -1.80
CA TYR A 127 -0.93 -9.04 -1.92
C TYR A 127 -0.30 -9.95 -0.87
N ALA A 128 1.03 -9.94 -0.76
CA ALA A 128 1.74 -10.83 0.17
C ALA A 128 1.39 -10.54 1.63
N LEU A 129 1.31 -9.27 2.02
CA LEU A 129 0.94 -8.88 3.38
C LEU A 129 -0.51 -9.25 3.69
N SER A 130 -1.46 -9.00 2.77
CA SER A 130 -2.85 -9.41 2.95
C SER A 130 -2.98 -10.93 3.14
N VAL A 131 -2.30 -11.73 2.32
CA VAL A 131 -2.31 -13.19 2.46
C VAL A 131 -1.75 -13.61 3.82
N ALA A 132 -0.60 -13.05 4.24
CA ALA A 132 0.00 -13.38 5.53
C ALA A 132 -0.95 -13.03 6.70
N LEU A 133 -1.56 -11.85 6.68
CA LEU A 133 -2.50 -11.40 7.72
C LEU A 133 -3.75 -12.29 7.82
N MET A 134 -4.25 -12.82 6.69
CA MET A 134 -5.40 -13.74 6.68
C MET A 134 -5.08 -15.11 7.29
N HIS A 135 -3.84 -15.59 7.15
CA HIS A 135 -3.46 -16.95 7.55
C HIS A 135 -2.84 -17.02 8.94
N ARG A 136 -2.28 -15.92 9.44
CA ARG A 136 -1.72 -15.83 10.78
C ARG A 136 -2.82 -15.78 11.84
N THR A 137 -2.65 -16.57 12.90
CA THR A 137 -3.64 -16.66 13.98
C THR A 137 -3.66 -15.44 14.88
N ASP A 138 -2.54 -14.71 14.96
CA ASP A 138 -2.32 -13.54 15.80
C ASP A 138 -2.71 -12.20 15.11
N THR A 139 -3.24 -12.24 13.89
CA THR A 139 -3.66 -11.06 13.11
C THR A 139 -5.09 -11.16 12.57
N ARG A 140 -5.92 -12.06 13.11
CA ARG A 140 -7.28 -12.33 12.60
C ARG A 140 -8.23 -11.13 12.63
N ASP A 141 -8.03 -10.23 13.58
CA ASP A 141 -8.87 -9.03 13.75
C ASP A 141 -8.37 -7.83 12.91
N VAL A 142 -7.34 -8.03 12.09
CA VAL A 142 -6.87 -7.01 11.16
C VAL A 142 -7.80 -6.99 9.96
N GLU A 143 -8.49 -5.86 9.78
CA GLU A 143 -9.35 -5.64 8.64
C GLU A 143 -8.50 -5.29 7.42
N ILE A 144 -8.67 -6.07 6.35
CA ILE A 144 -7.93 -5.89 5.11
C ILE A 144 -8.78 -5.01 4.18
N PRO A 145 -8.25 -3.84 3.76
CA PRO A 145 -8.93 -2.97 2.80
C PRO A 145 -9.20 -3.68 1.48
N SER A 146 -10.24 -3.24 0.78
CA SER A 146 -10.54 -3.80 -0.52
C SER A 146 -9.44 -3.45 -1.53
N PHE A 147 -9.25 -4.29 -2.54
CA PHE A 147 -8.26 -4.01 -3.57
C PHE A 147 -8.58 -2.73 -4.36
N LEU A 148 -9.87 -2.36 -4.46
CA LEU A 148 -10.35 -1.10 -5.04
C LEU A 148 -9.81 0.13 -4.27
N GLU A 149 -9.80 0.07 -2.94
CA GLU A 149 -9.28 1.17 -2.10
C GLU A 149 -7.75 1.31 -2.20
N LEU A 150 -7.05 0.22 -2.47
CA LEU A 150 -5.60 0.21 -2.62
C LEU A 150 -5.13 0.64 -4.02
N PHE A 151 -5.83 0.16 -5.06
CA PHE A 151 -5.48 0.35 -6.48
C PHE A 151 -6.72 0.75 -7.30
N PRO A 152 -7.28 1.95 -7.05
CA PRO A 152 -8.48 2.42 -7.75
C PRO A 152 -8.26 2.55 -9.27
N ASP A 153 -7.01 2.78 -9.70
CA ASP A 153 -6.59 2.88 -11.09
C ASP A 153 -6.82 1.60 -11.92
N ARG A 154 -7.14 0.47 -11.29
CA ARG A 154 -7.49 -0.79 -11.98
C ARG A 154 -8.98 -0.96 -12.24
N TYR A 155 -9.83 -0.13 -11.65
CA TYR A 155 -11.28 -0.28 -11.70
C TYR A 155 -11.98 0.98 -12.24
N ILE A 156 -11.33 2.14 -12.08
CA ILE A 156 -11.89 3.45 -12.41
C ILE A 156 -11.24 3.97 -13.68
N ASP A 157 -12.05 4.58 -14.55
CA ASP A 157 -11.57 5.24 -15.77
C ASP A 157 -10.46 6.26 -15.43
N PRO A 158 -9.25 6.15 -16.02
CA PRO A 158 -8.18 7.08 -15.75
C PRO A 158 -8.53 8.55 -16.05
N ALA A 159 -9.51 8.80 -16.93
CA ALA A 159 -9.95 10.15 -17.30
C ALA A 159 -10.57 10.94 -16.13
N VAL A 160 -11.05 10.28 -15.06
CA VAL A 160 -11.65 10.98 -13.91
C VAL A 160 -10.65 11.40 -12.84
N PHE A 161 -9.42 10.87 -12.82
CA PHE A 161 -8.43 11.22 -11.79
C PHE A 161 -8.02 12.71 -11.76
N PRO A 162 -7.88 13.42 -12.89
CA PRO A 162 -7.66 14.86 -12.88
C PRO A 162 -8.79 15.61 -12.17
N GLN A 163 -10.04 15.24 -12.42
CA GLN A 163 -11.22 15.84 -11.79
C GLN A 163 -11.25 15.52 -10.28
N LEU A 164 -10.93 14.28 -9.90
CA LEU A 164 -10.81 13.88 -8.48
C LEU A 164 -9.75 14.70 -7.74
N ARG A 165 -8.63 14.99 -8.41
CA ARG A 165 -7.55 15.80 -7.82
C ARG A 165 -7.97 17.26 -7.68
N GLU A 166 -8.65 17.81 -8.68
CA GLU A 166 -9.19 19.17 -8.65
C GLU A 166 -10.16 19.34 -7.48
N GLU A 167 -11.20 18.50 -7.42
CA GLU A 167 -12.19 18.49 -6.34
C GLU A 167 -11.53 18.30 -4.97
N GLY A 168 -10.59 17.36 -4.86
CA GLY A 168 -9.86 17.07 -3.63
C GLY A 168 -8.93 18.18 -3.16
N THR A 169 -8.50 19.07 -4.06
CA THR A 169 -7.61 20.20 -3.72
C THR A 169 -8.40 21.46 -3.42
N LEU A 170 -9.50 21.69 -4.14
CA LEU A 170 -10.27 22.93 -4.08
C LEU A 170 -11.43 22.91 -3.08
N VAL A 171 -12.00 21.73 -2.81
CA VAL A 171 -13.23 21.60 -2.00
C VAL A 171 -12.94 20.87 -0.68
N ASP A 172 -13.45 21.45 0.41
CA ASP A 172 -13.39 20.87 1.74
C ASP A 172 -14.10 19.52 1.80
N GLN A 173 -13.59 18.59 2.62
CA GLN A 173 -14.00 17.19 2.60
C GLN A 173 -15.52 16.98 2.75
N GLY A 174 -16.21 17.82 3.53
CA GLY A 174 -17.65 17.73 3.77
C GLY A 174 -18.53 18.19 2.59
N ASP A 175 -17.98 19.01 1.70
CA ASP A 175 -18.72 19.66 0.61
C ASP A 175 -18.44 19.05 -0.76
N ARG A 176 -17.58 18.03 -0.82
CA ARG A 176 -17.19 17.35 -2.06
C ARG A 176 -18.36 16.64 -2.72
N ARG A 177 -18.38 16.69 -4.06
CA ARG A 177 -19.36 15.95 -4.87
C ARG A 177 -18.76 14.68 -5.46
N ALA A 178 -19.62 13.68 -5.65
CA ALA A 178 -19.23 12.47 -6.36
C ALA A 178 -18.98 12.79 -7.84
N ILE A 179 -17.91 12.23 -8.39
CA ILE A 179 -17.57 12.37 -9.80
C ILE A 179 -18.22 11.20 -10.55
N GLU A 180 -19.07 11.52 -11.52
CA GLU A 180 -19.78 10.52 -12.30
C GLU A 180 -18.84 9.83 -13.28
N ILE A 181 -18.88 8.50 -13.30
CA ILE A 181 -18.15 7.68 -14.26
C ILE A 181 -19.17 7.22 -15.32
N PRO A 182 -18.98 7.59 -16.61
CA PRO A 182 -19.92 7.20 -17.65
C PRO A 182 -19.87 5.69 -17.90
N MET A 183 -21.03 5.05 -18.10
CA MET A 183 -21.10 3.61 -18.40
C MET A 183 -20.38 3.27 -19.71
N ASN A 184 -20.55 4.10 -20.74
CA ASN A 184 -19.97 3.92 -22.06
C ASN A 184 -18.62 4.64 -22.18
N PHE A 185 -17.64 4.24 -21.38
CA PHE A 185 -16.28 4.80 -21.42
C PHE A 185 -15.28 3.94 -22.22
N THR A 186 -15.54 2.62 -22.36
CA THR A 186 -14.64 1.69 -23.07
C THR A 186 -14.97 1.55 -24.56
N ALA A 187 -16.25 1.62 -24.93
CA ALA A 187 -16.71 1.64 -26.31
C ALA A 187 -18.08 2.33 -26.44
N SER A 188 -18.48 2.61 -27.68
CA SER A 188 -19.82 3.11 -28.01
C SER A 188 -20.79 1.98 -28.32
N ASP A 189 -22.10 2.27 -28.34
CA ASP A 189 -23.16 1.29 -28.66
C ASP A 189 -23.09 0.71 -30.09
N ARG A 190 -22.18 1.24 -30.94
CA ARG A 190 -21.87 0.67 -32.26
C ARG A 190 -21.10 -0.64 -32.17
N VAL A 191 -20.44 -0.90 -31.04
CA VAL A 191 -19.74 -2.16 -30.77
C VAL A 191 -20.73 -3.07 -30.08
N ASP A 192 -21.13 -4.17 -30.71
CA ASP A 192 -22.15 -5.07 -30.15
C ASP A 192 -21.79 -5.59 -28.77
N GLU A 193 -20.50 -5.89 -28.54
CA GLU A 193 -19.98 -6.28 -27.23
C GLU A 193 -20.24 -5.22 -26.16
N GLN A 194 -20.33 -3.92 -26.48
CA GLN A 194 -20.58 -2.87 -25.49
C GLN A 194 -21.87 -3.08 -24.69
N ARG A 195 -22.85 -3.80 -25.24
CA ARG A 195 -24.09 -4.14 -24.53
C ARG A 195 -23.86 -4.95 -23.25
N LEU A 196 -22.74 -5.66 -23.14
CA LEU A 196 -22.36 -6.45 -21.97
C LEU A 196 -21.38 -5.71 -21.03
N ALA A 197 -21.09 -4.43 -21.28
CA ALA A 197 -20.12 -3.65 -20.50
C ALA A 197 -20.51 -3.50 -19.03
N TYR A 198 -21.81 -3.53 -18.70
CA TYR A 198 -22.28 -3.44 -17.33
C TYR A 198 -21.92 -4.67 -16.46
N TRP A 199 -21.47 -5.77 -17.08
CA TRP A 199 -21.21 -7.04 -16.40
C TRP A 199 -19.74 -7.51 -16.42
N ARG A 200 -18.98 -7.19 -17.48
CA ARG A 200 -17.58 -7.65 -17.67
C ARG A 200 -16.63 -7.16 -16.58
#